data_AF-A0A3B6MPU7-F1
#
_entry.id   AF-A0A3B6MPU7-F1
#
_cell.length_a   1.000
_cell.length_b   1.000
_cell.length_c   1.000
_cell.angle_alpha   90.00
_cell.angle_beta   90.00
_cell.angle_gamma   90.00
#
_symmetry.space_group_name_H-M   'P 1'
#
loop_
_entity.id
_entity.type
_entity.pdbx_description
1 polymer ?
#
loop_
_entity_poly.entity_id
_entity_poly.type
_entity_poly.pdbx_seq_one_letter_code
_entity_poly.pdbx_strand_id
1 'polypeptide(L)'
;MGVGGTLDYLSELLGGGGRRRSYKQKRKQFQTVELKVRMDCDGCELKVRNALSSMKGVQSVEINRKQYKVTVQGFVEPHKVVKRVQTTGKKAEIWPYIPYNLVAHPYAAQTYDKKAPPGYVRKVDAVMPVASYGGPGAGAQEERLTTMFSDDNPNACSVM
;
A
#
# COMPACT_ATOMS: atom_id res chain seq x y z
N MET A 1 52.54 -32.53 38.00
CA MET A 1 51.49 -31.55 38.31
C MET A 1 51.62 -30.41 37.32
N GLY A 2 50.89 -30.52 36.20
CA GLY A 2 51.06 -29.64 35.04
C GLY A 2 50.30 -28.32 35.18
N VAL A 3 51.00 -27.24 34.87
CA VAL A 3 50.51 -25.85 34.74
C VAL A 3 49.53 -25.76 33.56
N GLY A 4 48.26 -26.13 33.77
CA GLY A 4 47.20 -26.08 32.76
C GLY A 4 46.22 -24.91 32.90
N GLY A 5 46.23 -24.17 34.01
CA GLY A 5 45.14 -23.23 34.34
C GLY A 5 45.31 -21.78 33.89
N THR A 6 46.50 -21.36 33.47
CA THR A 6 46.76 -19.93 33.16
C THR A 6 46.48 -19.56 31.71
N LEU A 7 46.47 -20.53 30.80
CA LEU A 7 46.15 -20.29 29.39
C LEU A 7 44.65 -20.06 29.17
N ASP A 8 43.78 -20.76 29.89
CA ASP A 8 42.33 -20.54 29.84
C ASP A 8 41.96 -19.14 30.39
N TYR A 9 42.63 -18.70 31.45
CA TYR A 9 42.41 -17.38 32.06
C TYR A 9 42.89 -16.22 31.17
N LEU A 10 44.01 -16.41 30.45
CA LEU A 10 44.49 -15.44 29.46
C LEU A 10 43.56 -15.34 28.24
N SER A 11 42.85 -16.42 27.91
CA SER A 11 41.83 -16.44 26.86
C SER A 11 40.59 -15.60 27.22
N GLU A 12 40.24 -15.48 28.51
CA GLU A 12 39.15 -14.61 28.98
C GLU A 12 39.55 -13.13 29.04
N LEU A 13 40.82 -12.83 29.34
CA LEU A 13 41.32 -11.45 29.47
C LEU A 13 41.63 -10.80 28.11
N LEU A 14 42.15 -11.57 27.14
CA LEU A 14 42.37 -11.12 25.76
C LEU A 14 41.17 -11.41 24.84
N GLY A 15 40.21 -12.24 25.29
CA GLY A 15 38.93 -12.52 24.63
C GLY A 15 37.93 -11.37 24.69
N GLY A 16 38.44 -10.12 24.73
CA GLY A 16 37.68 -8.90 24.76
C GLY A 16 36.55 -8.88 23.73
N GLY A 17 35.33 -9.07 24.22
CA GLY A 17 34.18 -8.30 23.76
C GLY A 17 33.63 -8.61 22.37
N GLY A 18 34.00 -9.72 21.74
CA GLY A 18 33.34 -10.18 20.53
C GLY A 18 32.03 -10.89 20.87
N ARG A 19 31.02 -10.17 21.41
CA ARG A 19 29.65 -10.70 21.42
C ARG A 19 29.34 -11.10 19.98
N ARG A 20 29.42 -12.39 19.66
CA ARG A 20 28.75 -12.99 18.52
C ARG A 20 27.26 -12.84 18.83
N ARG A 21 26.75 -11.61 18.71
CA ARG A 21 25.36 -11.36 18.42
C ARG A 21 25.17 -12.04 17.08
N SER A 22 24.86 -13.33 17.14
CA SER A 22 24.12 -14.02 16.11
C SER A 22 22.81 -13.23 16.00
N TYR A 23 22.90 -12.12 15.27
CA TYR A 23 21.76 -11.37 14.84
C TYR A 23 21.05 -12.38 13.95
N LYS A 24 20.04 -13.06 14.52
CA LYS A 24 19.07 -13.85 13.78
C LYS A 24 18.73 -12.99 12.56
N GLN A 25 19.30 -13.32 11.41
CA GLN A 25 18.99 -12.65 10.17
C GLN A 25 17.54 -13.03 9.91
N LYS A 26 16.61 -12.23 10.43
CA LYS A 26 15.20 -12.34 10.13
C LYS A 26 15.15 -12.27 8.61
N ARG A 27 14.78 -13.39 7.99
CA ARG A 27 14.62 -13.48 6.55
C ARG A 27 13.60 -12.41 6.18
N LYS A 28 14.04 -11.42 5.41
CA LYS A 28 13.14 -10.38 4.91
C LYS A 28 12.15 -11.05 3.97
N GLN A 29 10.91 -10.59 4.00
CA GLN A 29 9.88 -11.08 3.09
C GLN A 29 10.16 -10.55 1.68
N PHE A 30 9.77 -11.33 0.66
CA PHE A 30 9.78 -10.83 -0.71
C PHE A 30 8.69 -9.77 -0.84
N GLN A 31 9.05 -8.58 -1.29
CA GLN A 31 8.14 -7.46 -1.39
C GLN A 31 8.28 -6.76 -2.74
N THR A 32 7.15 -6.37 -3.30
CA THR A 32 7.05 -5.43 -4.42
C THR A 32 6.77 -4.05 -3.83
N VAL A 33 7.72 -3.14 -3.98
CA VAL A 33 7.61 -1.76 -3.48
C VAL A 33 7.48 -0.83 -4.67
N GLU A 34 6.39 -0.07 -4.70
CA GLU A 34 6.15 0.94 -5.71
C GLU A 34 6.42 2.34 -5.14
N LEU A 35 7.12 3.17 -5.91
CA LEU A 35 7.56 4.49 -5.50
C LEU A 35 7.19 5.53 -6.55
N LYS A 36 6.76 6.70 -6.09
CA LYS A 36 6.59 7.90 -6.90
C LYS A 36 7.87 8.73 -6.84
N VAL A 37 8.54 8.90 -7.98
CA VAL A 37 9.80 9.62 -8.09
C VAL A 37 9.78 10.50 -9.33
N ARG A 38 9.96 11.83 -9.15
CA ARG A 38 10.04 12.78 -10.27
C ARG A 38 11.33 12.56 -11.06
N MET A 39 11.22 12.34 -12.37
CA MET A 39 12.36 12.07 -13.26
C MET A 39 12.16 12.71 -14.62
N ASP A 40 12.97 13.73 -14.90
CA ASP A 40 12.84 14.53 -16.13
C ASP A 40 13.88 14.17 -17.19
N CYS A 41 14.93 13.42 -16.81
CA CYS A 41 16.10 13.16 -17.66
C CYS A 41 16.59 11.70 -17.61
N ASP A 42 17.24 11.26 -18.69
CA ASP A 42 17.85 9.93 -18.84
C ASP A 42 18.94 9.66 -17.80
N GLY A 43 19.80 10.64 -17.54
CA GLY A 43 20.82 10.54 -16.51
C GLY A 43 20.21 10.37 -15.11
N CYS A 44 19.01 10.90 -14.91
CA CYS A 44 18.29 10.83 -13.66
C CYS A 44 17.68 9.44 -13.43
N GLU A 45 17.20 8.79 -14.49
CA GLU A 45 16.78 7.38 -14.44
C GLU A 45 17.96 6.48 -14.14
N LEU A 46 19.08 6.65 -14.84
CA LEU A 46 20.28 5.84 -14.66
C LEU A 46 20.81 5.93 -13.22
N LYS A 47 20.84 7.13 -12.63
CA LYS A 47 21.23 7.34 -11.23
C LYS A 47 20.34 6.56 -10.26
N VAL A 48 19.02 6.61 -10.45
CA VAL A 48 18.06 5.90 -9.60
C VAL A 48 18.18 4.39 -9.80
N ARG A 49 18.28 3.92 -11.04
CA ARG A 49 18.46 2.50 -11.38
C ARG A 49 19.70 1.92 -10.72
N ASN A 50 20.84 2.62 -10.83
CA ASN A 50 22.11 2.21 -10.24
C ASN A 50 22.07 2.25 -8.71
N ALA A 51 21.44 3.26 -8.12
CA ALA A 51 21.29 3.35 -6.67
C ALA A 51 20.44 2.21 -6.09
N LEU A 52 19.40 1.78 -6.82
CA LEU A 52 18.51 0.69 -6.43
C LEU A 52 19.11 -0.69 -6.69
N SER A 53 19.76 -0.91 -7.83
CA SER A 53 20.43 -2.18 -8.14
C SER A 53 21.61 -2.48 -7.22
N SER A 54 22.29 -1.44 -6.72
CA SER A 54 23.36 -1.59 -5.72
C SER A 54 22.88 -2.02 -4.32
N MET A 55 21.57 -2.06 -4.06
CA MET A 55 21.05 -2.44 -2.74
C MET A 55 21.02 -3.95 -2.53
N LYS A 56 21.42 -4.37 -1.33
CA LYS A 56 21.38 -5.78 -0.92
C LYS A 56 19.94 -6.29 -0.85
N GLY A 57 19.64 -7.32 -1.64
CA GLY A 57 18.35 -8.03 -1.64
C GLY A 57 17.38 -7.63 -2.75
N VAL A 58 17.74 -6.69 -3.63
CA VAL A 58 16.95 -6.35 -4.82
C VAL A 58 17.17 -7.40 -5.91
N GLN A 59 16.09 -7.88 -6.52
CA GLN A 59 16.14 -8.79 -7.68
C GLN A 59 15.89 -8.05 -8.99
N SER A 60 14.83 -7.25 -9.06
CA SER A 60 14.46 -6.52 -10.26
C SER A 60 14.05 -5.08 -9.94
N VAL A 61 14.33 -4.18 -10.88
CA VAL A 61 13.99 -2.76 -10.83
C VAL A 61 13.41 -2.36 -12.17
N GLU A 62 12.16 -1.94 -12.16
CA GLU A 62 11.45 -1.42 -13.34
C GLU A 62 11.15 0.07 -13.14
N ILE A 63 11.40 0.86 -14.17
CA ILE A 63 11.23 2.31 -14.12
C ILE A 63 10.31 2.74 -15.25
N ASN A 64 9.21 3.40 -14.88
CA ASN A 64 8.24 3.98 -15.80
C ASN A 64 8.35 5.50 -15.75
N ARG A 65 9.12 6.08 -16.69
CA ARG A 65 9.33 7.54 -16.77
C ARG A 65 8.03 8.32 -16.95
N LYS A 66 7.13 7.83 -17.81
CA LYS A 66 5.84 8.48 -18.12
C LYS A 66 4.95 8.66 -16.89
N GLN A 67 5.00 7.70 -15.97
CA GLN A 67 4.16 7.68 -14.76
C GLN A 67 4.91 8.16 -13.51
N TYR A 68 6.20 8.51 -13.63
CA TYR A 68 7.07 8.79 -12.49
C TYR A 68 7.04 7.65 -11.45
N LYS A 69 6.91 6.40 -11.93
CA LYS A 69 6.72 5.20 -11.10
C LYS A 69 7.97 4.33 -11.16
N VAL A 70 8.42 3.88 -10.00
CA VAL A 70 9.51 2.92 -9.85
C VAL A 70 8.99 1.70 -9.10
N THR A 71 9.16 0.53 -9.68
CA THR A 71 8.79 -0.75 -9.08
C THR A 71 10.06 -1.49 -8.71
N VAL A 72 10.21 -1.84 -7.43
CA VAL A 72 11.35 -2.60 -6.92
C VAL A 72 10.83 -3.93 -6.38
N GLN A 73 11.37 -5.04 -6.86
CA GLN A 73 11.04 -6.36 -6.33
C GLN A 73 12.26 -6.98 -5.66
N GLY A 74 12.07 -7.55 -4.48
CA GLY A 74 13.11 -8.28 -3.78
C GLY A 74 12.86 -8.41 -2.29
N PHE A 75 13.88 -8.90 -1.58
CA PHE A 75 13.87 -9.09 -0.14
C PHE A 75 14.31 -7.80 0.58
N VAL A 76 13.53 -6.74 0.42
CA VAL A 76 13.86 -5.38 0.89
C VAL A 76 12.73 -4.78 1.71
N GLU A 77 13.08 -3.88 2.63
CA GLU A 77 12.10 -3.12 3.42
C GLU A 77 11.78 -1.80 2.72
N PRO A 78 10.51 -1.36 2.67
CA PRO A 78 10.08 -0.24 1.84
C PRO A 78 10.71 1.08 2.30
N HIS A 79 10.82 1.28 3.62
CA HIS A 79 11.46 2.46 4.21
C HIS A 79 12.93 2.59 3.81
N LYS A 80 13.65 1.47 3.63
CA LYS A 80 15.07 1.49 3.20
C LYS A 80 15.18 1.89 1.74
N VAL A 81 14.25 1.42 0.90
CA VAL A 81 14.20 1.79 -0.52
C VAL A 81 13.94 3.29 -0.67
N VAL A 82 12.96 3.85 0.06
CA VAL A 82 12.66 5.29 0.06
C VAL A 82 13.89 6.11 0.44
N LYS A 83 14.57 5.76 1.55
CA LYS A 83 15.79 6.45 1.99
C LYS A 83 16.91 6.38 0.96
N ARG A 84 17.07 5.24 0.29
CA ARG A 84 18.09 5.08 -0.74
C ARG A 84 17.84 6.00 -1.93
N VAL A 85 16.59 6.11 -2.39
CA VAL A 85 16.25 7.02 -3.49
C VAL A 85 16.44 8.47 -3.05
N GLN A 86 16.08 8.83 -1.83
CA GLN A 86 16.31 10.19 -1.30
C GLN A 86 17.80 10.57 -1.28
N THR A 87 18.70 9.60 -1.09
CA THR A 87 20.16 9.81 -1.16
C THR A 87 20.62 10.27 -2.55
N THR A 88 19.87 9.95 -3.62
CA THR A 88 20.18 10.41 -4.99
C THR A 88 19.79 11.87 -5.24
N GLY A 89 19.29 12.58 -4.23
CA GLY A 89 18.83 13.97 -4.34
C GLY A 89 17.40 14.12 -4.86
N LYS A 90 16.67 13.01 -4.98
CA LYS A 90 15.29 12.98 -5.49
C LYS A 90 14.27 12.82 -4.39
N LYS A 91 13.15 13.56 -4.51
CA LYS A 91 11.97 13.32 -3.67
C LYS A 91 11.33 12.00 -4.09
N ALA A 92 11.19 11.10 -3.13
CA ALA A 92 10.57 9.80 -3.30
C ALA A 92 9.50 9.60 -2.23
N GLU A 93 8.31 9.26 -2.68
CA GLU A 93 7.17 8.91 -1.85
C GLU A 93 6.78 7.47 -2.19
N ILE A 94 6.21 6.75 -1.22
CA ILE A 94 5.60 5.46 -1.54
C ILE A 94 4.47 5.74 -2.55
N TRP A 95 4.42 4.98 -3.65
CA TRP A 95 3.31 5.15 -4.57
C TRP A 95 2.02 4.88 -3.80
N PRO A 96 1.00 5.76 -3.88
CA PRO A 96 -0.22 5.58 -3.13
C PRO A 96 -0.81 4.23 -3.50
N TYR A 97 -0.67 3.27 -2.59
CA TYR A 97 -1.55 2.13 -2.56
C TYR A 97 -2.92 2.71 -2.28
N ILE A 98 -3.89 2.50 -3.16
CA ILE A 98 -5.28 2.83 -2.83
C ILE A 98 -5.61 1.87 -1.67
N PRO A 99 -5.65 2.31 -0.40
CA PRO A 99 -6.15 1.43 0.64
C PRO A 99 -7.55 1.00 0.19
N TYR A 100 -7.87 -0.29 0.30
CA TYR A 100 -9.22 -0.78 -0.01
C TYR A 100 -10.32 -0.01 0.74
N ASN A 101 -9.95 0.69 1.80
CA ASN A 101 -10.78 1.61 2.59
C ASN A 101 -11.22 2.88 1.81
N LEU A 102 -10.58 3.21 0.68
CA LEU A 102 -10.94 4.30 -0.24
C LEU A 102 -11.64 3.77 -1.50
N VAL A 103 -11.78 2.44 -1.65
CA VAL A 103 -12.76 1.88 -2.57
C VAL A 103 -14.12 2.13 -1.93
N ALA A 104 -15.00 2.84 -2.65
CA ALA A 104 -16.27 3.32 -2.11
C ALA A 104 -17.12 2.23 -1.42
N HIS A 105 -16.93 0.95 -1.75
CA HIS A 105 -17.66 -0.17 -1.12
C HIS A 105 -16.77 -1.42 -0.96
N PRO A 106 -16.13 -1.68 0.20
CA PRO A 106 -15.48 -2.96 0.45
C PRO A 106 -16.44 -4.04 0.96
N TYR A 107 -17.50 -3.67 1.68
CA TYR A 107 -18.67 -4.50 2.01
C TYR A 107 -19.61 -3.59 2.82
N ALA A 108 -20.91 -3.56 2.52
CA ALA A 108 -21.88 -2.73 3.22
C ALA A 108 -22.13 -3.29 4.65
N ALA A 109 -21.15 -3.09 5.53
CA ALA A 109 -21.06 -3.76 6.83
C ALA A 109 -22.15 -3.34 7.83
N GLN A 110 -22.89 -2.27 7.55
CA GLN A 110 -23.94 -1.75 8.43
C GLN A 110 -25.36 -1.96 7.92
N THR A 111 -25.53 -2.65 6.78
CA THR A 111 -26.83 -2.82 6.13
C THR A 111 -27.69 -3.90 6.80
N TYR A 112 -27.05 -4.89 7.42
CA TYR A 112 -27.74 -5.97 8.14
C TYR A 112 -27.64 -5.77 9.66
N ASP A 113 -28.76 -5.46 10.29
CA ASP A 113 -28.90 -5.49 11.75
C ASP A 113 -29.11 -6.94 12.19
N LYS A 114 -28.26 -7.45 13.09
CA LYS A 114 -28.33 -8.85 13.58
C LYS A 114 -29.63 -9.17 14.32
N LYS A 115 -30.44 -8.14 14.63
CA LYS A 115 -31.72 -8.25 15.31
C LYS A 115 -32.94 -8.20 14.37
N ALA A 116 -32.73 -7.99 13.06
CA ALA A 116 -33.84 -7.91 12.10
C ALA A 116 -34.34 -9.31 11.69
N PRO A 117 -35.66 -9.51 11.54
CA PRO A 117 -36.21 -10.75 10.99
C PRO A 117 -35.72 -10.95 9.54
N PRO A 118 -35.62 -12.21 9.07
CA PRO A 118 -35.14 -12.51 7.72
C PRO A 118 -35.98 -11.77 6.67
N GLY A 119 -35.32 -10.94 5.86
CA GLY A 119 -35.96 -10.14 4.80
C GLY A 119 -36.08 -8.63 5.08
N TYR A 120 -35.74 -8.14 6.28
CA TYR A 120 -35.77 -6.70 6.58
C TYR A 120 -34.35 -6.09 6.58
N VAL A 121 -34.07 -5.25 5.59
CA VAL A 121 -32.82 -4.49 5.44
C VAL A 121 -33.10 -3.02 5.75
N ARG A 122 -32.21 -2.34 6.50
CA ARG A 122 -32.38 -0.90 6.75
C ARG A 122 -32.33 -0.15 5.42
N LYS A 123 -33.26 0.79 5.16
CA LYS A 123 -33.09 1.78 4.09
C LYS A 123 -31.86 2.62 4.40
N VAL A 124 -30.81 2.46 3.61
CA VAL A 124 -29.62 3.31 3.65
C VAL A 124 -29.59 4.12 2.37
N ASP A 125 -30.13 5.33 2.44
CA ASP A 125 -30.05 6.32 1.35
C ASP A 125 -28.61 6.89 1.19
N ALA A 126 -27.65 6.40 1.98
CA ALA A 126 -26.30 6.93 2.10
C ALA A 126 -25.20 6.02 1.49
N VAL A 127 -25.54 5.16 0.53
CA VAL A 127 -24.55 4.33 -0.18
C VAL A 127 -24.73 4.47 -1.70
N MET A 128 -24.70 5.70 -2.19
CA MET A 128 -24.38 6.03 -3.58
C MET A 128 -23.43 7.23 -3.60
N PRO A 129 -22.18 7.10 -4.05
CA PRO A 129 -21.28 8.23 -4.15
C PRO A 129 -21.54 8.97 -5.48
N VAL A 130 -22.70 9.63 -5.61
CA VAL A 130 -22.87 10.73 -6.59
C VAL A 130 -22.44 12.03 -5.90
N ALA A 131 -21.25 12.04 -5.32
CA ALA A 131 -20.69 13.23 -4.66
C ALA A 131 -19.43 13.74 -5.38
N SER A 132 -19.20 13.35 -6.64
CA SER A 132 -18.10 13.91 -7.43
C SER A 132 -18.44 14.33 -8.86
N TYR A 133 -19.71 14.25 -9.31
CA TYR A 133 -20.13 14.84 -10.60
C TYR A 133 -21.47 15.60 -10.59
N GLY A 134 -22.05 15.89 -9.42
CA GLY A 134 -23.29 16.66 -9.36
C GLY A 134 -23.47 17.30 -8.00
N GLY A 135 -23.63 18.62 -7.98
CA GLY A 135 -23.93 19.38 -6.77
C GLY A 135 -25.29 19.01 -6.15
N PRO A 136 -25.65 19.67 -5.03
CA PRO A 136 -26.85 19.36 -4.25
C PRO A 136 -28.10 19.53 -5.14
N GLY A 137 -28.74 18.41 -5.49
CA GLY A 137 -29.92 18.40 -6.38
C GLY A 137 -29.98 17.22 -7.37
N ALA A 138 -28.89 16.47 -7.55
CA ALA A 138 -28.84 15.36 -8.51
C ALA A 138 -29.72 14.15 -8.15
N GLY A 139 -30.05 13.94 -6.87
CA GLY A 139 -30.90 12.81 -6.44
C GLY A 139 -32.32 12.87 -7.03
N ALA A 140 -32.85 14.06 -7.27
CA ALA A 140 -34.22 14.23 -7.77
C ALA A 140 -34.40 13.78 -9.23
N GLN A 141 -33.34 13.79 -10.04
CA GLN A 141 -33.43 13.36 -11.44
C GLN A 141 -33.32 11.83 -11.55
N GLU A 142 -32.41 11.20 -10.83
CA GLU A 142 -32.19 9.75 -10.89
C GLU A 142 -33.31 8.94 -10.20
N GLU A 143 -33.88 9.47 -9.11
CA GLU A 143 -35.12 8.94 -8.50
C GLU A 143 -36.31 9.06 -9.45
N ARG A 144 -36.39 10.12 -10.26
CA ARG A 144 -37.45 10.30 -11.26
C ARG A 144 -37.33 9.30 -12.41
N LEU A 145 -36.12 8.98 -12.87
CA LEU A 145 -35.92 7.97 -13.92
C LEU A 145 -36.14 6.53 -13.42
N THR A 146 -35.80 6.23 -12.17
CA THR A 146 -36.04 4.90 -11.56
C THR A 146 -37.51 4.69 -11.18
N THR A 147 -38.23 5.76 -10.82
CA THR A 147 -39.68 5.71 -10.56
C THR A 147 -40.54 5.74 -11.83
N MET A 148 -40.02 6.18 -12.97
CA MET A 148 -40.74 6.24 -14.26
C MET A 148 -41.14 4.87 -14.85
N PHE A 149 -40.49 3.77 -14.45
CA PHE A 149 -40.79 2.42 -14.92
C PHE A 149 -41.25 1.48 -13.78
N SER A 150 -41.61 2.04 -12.62
CA SER A 150 -42.04 1.23 -11.47
C SER A 150 -43.52 0.82 -11.60
N ASP A 151 -43.76 -0.46 -11.85
CA ASP A 151 -45.09 -1.08 -12.07
C ASP A 151 -46.03 -0.96 -10.84
N ASP A 152 -45.46 -0.85 -9.64
CA ASP A 152 -46.19 -0.72 -8.36
C ASP A 152 -46.71 0.69 -8.05
N ASN A 153 -46.32 1.72 -8.82
CA ASN A 153 -46.83 3.07 -8.63
C ASN A 153 -47.90 3.39 -9.69
N PRO A 154 -49.20 3.45 -9.34
CA PRO A 154 -50.27 3.70 -10.31
C PRO A 154 -50.19 5.09 -10.96
N ASN A 155 -49.36 6.00 -10.42
CA ASN A 155 -49.08 7.31 -11.00
C ASN A 155 -47.75 7.39 -11.80
N ALA A 156 -46.98 6.30 -11.90
CA ALA A 156 -45.70 6.27 -12.63
C ALA A 156 -45.84 5.98 -14.13
N CYS A 157 -46.95 5.36 -14.55
CA CYS A 157 -47.24 5.14 -15.97
C CYS A 157 -47.73 6.42 -16.64
N SER A 158 -46.81 7.32 -16.98
CA SER A 158 -47.06 8.37 -17.97
C SER A 158 -46.42 7.96 -19.30
N VAL A 159 -47.02 6.98 -19.98
CA VAL A 159 -46.74 6.70 -21.39
C VAL A 159 -47.48 7.76 -22.21
N MET A 160 -46.74 8.57 -22.99
CA MET A 160 -47.27 9.21 -24.19
C MET A 160 -47.19 8.22 -25.34
#